data_AF-A0A6B0XQU3-F1
#
_entry.id   AF-A0A6B0XQU3-F1
#
_cell.length_a   1.000
_cell.length_b   1.000
_cell.length_c   1.000
_cell.angle_alpha   90.00
_cell.angle_beta   90.00
_cell.angle_gamma   90.00
#
_symmetry.space_group_name_H-M   'P 1'
#
loop_
_entity.id
_entity.type
_entity.pdbx_description
1 polymer ?
#
loop_
_entity_poly.entity_id
_entity_poly.type
_entity_poly.pdbx_seq_one_letter_code
_entity_poly.pdbx_strand_id
1 'polypeptide(L)'
;MMIRSRHVVVVALFACASVGPVAAQDGCGAAVWAAAADEILVLKPEFGRGPASVLVFERDGSGWSQVQEVWSEGSLLGESFGRTVAPVEGGFLAASGDPRVMIGAYGFARGADGAWAESGRLPLRAEAAAAPEEMSMGRV
;
A
#
# COMPACT_ATOMS: atom_id res chain seq x y z
N MET A 1 41.63 14.95 -21.28
CA MET A 1 41.82 15.18 -19.82
C MET A 1 40.44 15.42 -19.22
N MET A 2 40.04 14.58 -18.26
CA MET A 2 38.63 14.34 -17.90
C MET A 2 37.98 15.47 -17.09
N ILE A 3 36.80 15.93 -17.52
CA ILE A 3 35.92 16.79 -16.72
C ILE A 3 35.16 15.89 -15.75
N ARG A 4 35.50 15.99 -14.45
CA ARG A 4 34.79 15.29 -13.37
C ARG A 4 33.41 15.93 -13.21
N SER A 5 32.38 15.25 -13.74
CA SER A 5 30.98 15.62 -13.52
C SER A 5 30.63 15.41 -12.04
N ARG A 6 30.29 16.49 -11.34
CA ARG A 6 29.81 16.44 -9.97
C ARG A 6 28.31 16.18 -10.03
N HIS A 7 27.90 14.95 -9.80
CA HIS A 7 26.49 14.63 -9.59
C HIS A 7 26.03 15.32 -8.30
N VAL A 8 25.20 16.36 -8.43
CA VAL A 8 24.51 17.00 -7.30
C VAL A 8 23.18 16.28 -7.14
N VAL A 9 23.06 15.48 -6.08
CA VAL A 9 21.79 14.87 -5.68
C VAL A 9 21.01 15.90 -4.87
N VAL A 10 19.93 16.43 -5.46
CA VAL A 10 18.99 17.31 -4.77
C VAL A 10 17.89 16.43 -4.16
N VAL A 11 17.94 16.21 -2.84
CA VAL A 11 16.85 15.59 -2.11
C VAL A 11 15.83 16.70 -1.79
N ALA A 12 14.73 16.74 -2.54
CA ALA A 12 13.62 17.64 -2.26
C ALA A 12 12.76 17.05 -1.13
N LEU A 13 12.99 17.51 0.10
CA LEU A 13 12.08 17.29 1.23
C LEU A 13 10.90 18.26 1.10
N PHE A 14 9.78 17.78 0.55
CA PHE A 14 8.50 18.49 0.60
C PHE A 14 7.80 18.16 1.92
N ALA A 15 8.10 18.93 2.97
CA ALA A 15 7.32 18.93 4.19
C ALA A 15 6.04 19.75 3.95
N CYS A 16 4.96 19.08 3.54
CA CYS A 16 3.63 19.67 3.51
C CYS A 16 3.05 19.61 4.94
N ALA A 17 3.24 20.68 5.71
CA ALA A 17 2.71 20.78 7.07
C ALA A 17 1.19 21.04 7.03
N SER A 18 0.39 19.98 7.04
CA SER A 18 -1.01 20.06 7.44
C SER A 18 -1.09 19.98 8.97
N VAL A 19 -1.55 21.03 9.65
CA VAL A 19 -1.64 21.02 11.12
C VAL A 19 -2.96 20.36 11.54
N GLY A 20 -2.99 19.03 11.53
CA GLY A 20 -3.95 18.23 12.30
C GLY A 20 -3.43 18.00 13.73
N PRO A 21 -4.26 17.52 14.69
CA PRO A 21 -3.71 17.04 15.95
C PRO A 21 -2.65 15.97 15.66
N VAL A 22 -1.49 16.05 16.31
CA VAL A 22 -0.32 15.18 16.08
C VAL A 22 -0.70 13.69 16.09
N ALA A 23 -1.67 13.29 16.92
CA ALA A 23 -2.21 11.93 16.97
C ALA A 23 -2.87 11.44 15.67
N ALA A 24 -3.37 12.35 14.81
CA ALA A 24 -3.90 12.01 13.48
C ALA A 24 -2.80 11.90 12.41
N GLN A 25 -1.56 12.29 12.74
CA GLN A 25 -0.38 12.21 11.88
C GLN A 25 0.60 11.11 12.28
N ASP A 26 0.29 10.32 13.31
CA ASP A 26 1.15 9.27 13.85
C ASP A 26 1.29 8.07 12.89
N GLY A 27 1.75 8.26 11.64
CA GLY A 27 2.06 7.18 10.70
C GLY A 27 1.71 7.43 9.24
N CYS A 28 1.18 8.60 8.88
CA CYS A 28 1.06 8.93 7.45
C CYS A 28 2.49 9.07 6.87
N GLY A 29 2.82 8.28 5.83
CA GLY A 29 4.20 8.14 5.36
C GLY A 29 5.06 7.15 6.16
N ALA A 30 4.48 6.30 7.00
CA ALA A 30 5.18 5.23 7.71
C ALA A 30 5.90 4.23 6.78
N ALA A 31 5.45 4.15 5.52
CA ALA A 31 6.15 3.45 4.48
C ALA A 31 5.94 4.17 3.14
N VAL A 32 7.05 4.41 2.44
CA VAL A 32 7.09 4.97 1.10
C VAL A 32 7.92 4.03 0.23
N TRP A 33 7.42 3.74 -0.96
CA TRP A 33 8.10 2.91 -1.95
C TRP A 33 8.07 3.59 -3.32
N ALA A 34 9.19 3.61 -4.03
CA ALA A 34 9.24 4.02 -5.42
C ALA A 34 8.99 2.79 -6.30
N ALA A 35 7.78 2.67 -6.87
CA ALA A 35 7.43 1.60 -7.80
C ALA A 35 8.07 1.77 -9.17
N ALA A 36 8.29 3.03 -9.57
CA ALA A 36 8.97 3.39 -10.81
C ALA A 36 9.77 4.69 -10.63
N ALA A 37 10.43 5.15 -11.70
CA ALA A 37 11.16 6.42 -11.69
C ALA A 37 10.25 7.62 -11.35
N ASP A 38 9.03 7.60 -11.87
CA ASP A 38 8.04 8.67 -11.75
C ASP A 38 6.76 8.22 -11.01
N GLU A 39 6.81 7.12 -10.26
CA GLU A 39 5.68 6.61 -9.47
C GLU A 39 6.13 6.27 -8.04
N ILE A 40 5.45 6.84 -7.04
CA ILE A 40 5.66 6.52 -5.62
C ILE A 40 4.34 6.08 -4.96
N LEU A 41 4.46 5.13 -4.04
CA LEU A 41 3.37 4.64 -3.22
C LEU A 41 3.60 5.10 -1.79
N VAL A 42 2.57 5.67 -1.18
CA VAL A 42 2.59 6.19 0.18
C VAL A 42 1.49 5.51 0.97
N LEU A 43 1.87 4.81 2.04
CA LEU A 43 0.91 4.22 2.95
C LEU A 43 0.20 5.30 3.77
N LYS A 44 -1.13 5.34 3.67
CA LYS A 44 -2.05 6.07 4.54
C LYS A 44 -2.70 5.07 5.51
N PRO A 45 -2.15 4.87 6.72
CA PRO A 45 -2.81 4.05 7.74
C PRO A 45 -4.17 4.63 8.15
N GLU A 46 -5.01 3.81 8.76
CA GLU A 46 -6.30 4.24 9.28
C GLU A 46 -6.12 5.19 10.48
N PHE A 47 -6.63 6.42 10.37
CA PHE A 47 -6.65 7.39 11.48
C PHE A 47 -7.94 8.20 11.48
N GLY A 48 -9.08 7.52 11.69
CA GLY A 48 -10.37 8.18 11.90
C GLY A 48 -10.92 9.00 10.73
N ARG A 49 -10.30 8.92 9.54
CA ARG A 49 -10.74 9.53 8.28
C ARG A 49 -10.76 8.50 7.14
N GLY A 50 -11.61 7.48 7.30
CA GLY A 50 -11.80 6.43 6.30
C GLY A 50 -10.76 5.31 6.37
N PRO A 51 -10.91 4.28 5.53
CA PRO A 51 -10.10 3.07 5.58
C PRO A 51 -8.62 3.36 5.35
N ALA A 52 -7.75 2.47 5.84
CA ALA A 52 -6.36 2.45 5.44
C ALA A 52 -6.24 2.21 3.93
N SER A 53 -5.32 2.94 3.28
CA SER A 53 -5.10 2.84 1.84
C SER A 53 -3.63 3.08 1.49
N VAL A 54 -3.26 2.70 0.28
CA VAL A 54 -2.00 3.08 -0.35
C VAL A 54 -2.32 4.11 -1.42
N LEU A 55 -1.74 5.29 -1.28
CA LEU A 55 -1.87 6.39 -2.22
C LEU A 55 -0.79 6.24 -3.29
N VAL A 56 -1.18 6.30 -4.55
CA VAL A 56 -0.26 6.24 -5.69
C VAL A 56 -0.10 7.65 -6.23
N PHE A 57 1.13 8.12 -6.30
CA PHE A 57 1.48 9.40 -6.86
C PHE A 57 2.32 9.20 -8.11
N GLU A 58 2.00 9.96 -9.15
CA GLU A 58 2.82 10.07 -10.34
C GLU A 58 3.43 11.46 -10.42
N ARG A 59 4.67 11.51 -10.93
CA ARG A 59 5.36 12.75 -11.22
C ARG A 59 5.07 13.17 -12.65
N ASP A 60 4.63 14.43 -12.80
CA ASP A 60 4.59 15.11 -14.09
C ASP A 60 5.65 16.23 -14.14
N GLY A 61 5.69 16.98 -15.26
CA GLY A 61 6.61 18.10 -15.46
C GLY A 61 6.46 19.26 -14.46
N SER A 62 5.43 19.25 -13.61
CA SER A 62 5.09 20.30 -12.65
C SER A 62 5.15 19.85 -11.19
N GLY A 63 5.17 18.54 -10.89
CA GLY A 63 5.25 18.03 -9.53
C GLY A 63 4.77 16.60 -9.38
N TRP A 64 4.38 16.23 -8.16
CA TRP A 64 3.72 14.95 -7.86
C TRP A 64 2.23 15.18 -7.68
N SER A 65 1.40 14.30 -8.23
CA SER A 65 -0.05 14.30 -8.04
C SER A 65 -0.54 12.91 -7.66
N GLN A 66 -1.53 12.82 -6.76
CA GLN A 66 -2.15 11.54 -6.43
C GLN A 66 -3.04 11.11 -7.59
N VAL A 67 -2.74 9.96 -8.20
CA VAL A 67 -3.48 9.42 -9.35
C VAL A 67 -4.38 8.26 -8.99
N GLN A 68 -4.09 7.57 -7.87
CA GLN A 68 -4.88 6.45 -7.39
C GLN A 68 -4.89 6.38 -5.87
N GLU A 69 -5.97 5.84 -5.32
CA GLU A 69 -6.04 5.37 -3.95
C GLU A 69 -6.43 3.89 -3.99
N VAL A 70 -5.69 3.05 -3.28
CA VAL A 70 -5.84 1.59 -3.32
C VAL A 70 -6.12 1.07 -1.92
N TRP A 71 -7.18 0.29 -1.76
CA TRP A 71 -7.57 -0.31 -0.49
C TRP A 71 -8.13 -1.71 -0.71
N SER A 72 -8.26 -2.49 0.36
CA SER A 72 -8.97 -3.76 0.30
C SER A 72 -10.46 -3.56 0.57
N GLU A 73 -11.32 -4.02 -0.34
CA GLU A 73 -12.78 -3.87 -0.25
C GLU A 73 -13.43 -4.71 0.88
N GLY A 74 -12.71 -5.73 1.40
CA GLY A 74 -13.24 -6.66 2.39
C GLY A 74 -13.17 -6.19 3.85
N SER A 75 -12.60 -5.02 4.12
CA SER A 75 -12.42 -4.51 5.48
C SER A 75 -13.68 -3.78 5.96
N LEU A 76 -14.63 -4.55 6.48
CA LEU A 76 -15.92 -4.06 6.98
C LEU A 76 -15.82 -3.15 8.22
N LEU A 77 -14.64 -2.97 8.81
CA LEU A 77 -14.42 -2.19 10.05
C LEU A 77 -13.33 -1.11 9.95
N GLY A 78 -12.77 -0.83 8.77
CA GLY A 78 -11.74 0.21 8.59
C GLY A 78 -10.28 -0.26 8.78
N GLU A 79 -10.08 -1.49 9.25
CA GLU A 79 -8.81 -2.05 9.73
C GLU A 79 -7.89 -2.61 8.63
N SER A 80 -7.80 -1.94 7.48
CA SER A 80 -7.35 -2.63 6.26
C SER A 80 -5.84 -2.83 6.18
N PHE A 81 -5.00 -1.94 6.70
CA PHE A 81 -3.54 -2.09 6.63
C PHE A 81 -2.84 -1.69 7.93
N GLY A 82 -1.82 -2.47 8.28
CA GLY A 82 -0.80 -2.13 9.26
C GLY A 82 0.13 -1.05 8.73
N ARG A 83 1.20 -0.74 9.47
CA ARG A 83 2.07 0.42 9.22
C ARG A 83 3.17 0.20 8.18
N THR A 84 3.10 -0.87 7.40
CA THR A 84 4.20 -1.29 6.52
C THR A 84 3.68 -1.76 5.18
N VAL A 85 4.38 -1.34 4.12
CA VAL A 85 4.30 -1.96 2.80
C VAL A 85 5.67 -2.51 2.42
N ALA A 86 5.67 -3.59 1.65
CA ALA A 86 6.89 -4.23 1.14
C ALA A 86 6.75 -4.46 -0.37
N PRO A 87 7.71 -4.00 -1.18
CA PRO A 87 7.72 -4.34 -2.60
C PRO A 87 7.99 -5.83 -2.80
N VAL A 88 7.34 -6.40 -3.81
CA VAL A 88 7.54 -7.77 -4.26
C VAL A 88 7.61 -7.80 -5.79
N GLU A 89 8.04 -8.93 -6.35
CA GLU A 89 7.98 -9.10 -7.81
C GLU A 89 6.53 -8.97 -8.30
N GLY A 90 6.30 -8.11 -9.28
CA GLY A 90 4.97 -7.85 -9.84
C GLY A 90 4.05 -6.97 -8.98
N GLY A 91 4.50 -6.49 -7.81
CA GLY A 91 3.72 -5.53 -7.05
C GLY A 91 4.18 -5.24 -5.62
N PHE A 92 3.24 -5.16 -4.69
CA PHE A 92 3.55 -4.89 -3.28
C PHE A 92 2.62 -5.65 -2.33
N LEU A 93 3.11 -5.86 -1.11
CA LEU A 93 2.34 -6.34 0.02
C LEU A 93 2.08 -5.19 0.99
N ALA A 94 0.85 -5.03 1.42
CA ALA A 94 0.51 -4.20 2.57
C ALA A 94 0.25 -5.11 3.77
N ALA A 95 0.96 -4.89 4.88
CA ALA A 95 0.73 -5.63 6.11
C ALA A 95 -0.73 -5.43 6.55
N SER A 96 -1.34 -6.44 7.15
CA SER A 96 -2.70 -6.33 7.67
C SER A 96 -2.75 -5.55 8.99
N GLY A 97 -3.82 -4.78 9.18
CA GLY A 97 -4.17 -4.17 10.46
C GLY A 97 -5.20 -4.98 11.25
N ASP A 98 -5.67 -6.12 10.69
CA ASP A 98 -6.77 -6.93 11.22
C ASP A 98 -6.45 -7.49 12.62
N PRO A 99 -7.14 -7.02 13.68
CA PRO A 99 -6.94 -7.51 15.04
C PRO A 99 -7.52 -8.91 15.26
N ARG A 100 -8.33 -9.43 14.32
CA ARG A 100 -8.85 -10.80 14.35
C ARG A 100 -7.79 -11.81 13.90
N VAL A 101 -6.66 -11.33 13.39
CA VAL A 101 -5.48 -12.14 13.06
C VAL A 101 -5.76 -13.20 11.98
N MET A 102 -6.65 -12.90 11.04
CA MET A 102 -7.00 -13.84 9.96
C MET A 102 -6.15 -13.62 8.71
N ILE A 103 -5.82 -12.35 8.43
CA ILE A 103 -5.01 -11.94 7.28
C ILE A 103 -3.70 -11.35 7.79
N GLY A 104 -2.56 -11.83 7.25
CA GLY A 104 -1.24 -11.28 7.54
C GLY A 104 -0.83 -10.16 6.61
N ALA A 105 -1.18 -10.25 5.32
CA ALA A 105 -0.94 -9.20 4.35
C ALA A 105 -1.91 -9.25 3.17
N TYR A 106 -2.07 -8.11 2.51
CA TYR A 106 -2.81 -7.95 1.27
C TYR A 106 -1.82 -7.72 0.14
N GLY A 107 -1.94 -8.49 -0.95
CA GLY A 107 -1.09 -8.37 -2.13
C GLY A 107 -1.76 -7.57 -3.22
N PHE A 108 -1.02 -6.64 -3.79
CA PHE A 108 -1.46 -5.78 -4.88
C PHE A 108 -0.54 -5.97 -6.08
N ALA A 109 -1.14 -6.09 -7.25
CA ALA A 109 -0.42 -6.21 -8.51
C ALA A 109 -0.89 -5.11 -9.47
N ARG A 110 -0.01 -4.77 -10.41
CA ARG A 110 -0.33 -3.81 -11.46
C ARG A 110 -1.09 -4.51 -12.58
N GLY A 111 -2.28 -4.02 -12.88
CA GLY A 111 -3.10 -4.46 -14.00
C GLY A 111 -2.48 -4.08 -15.35
N ALA A 112 -3.03 -4.65 -16.43
CA ALA A 112 -2.60 -4.34 -17.79
C ALA A 112 -2.91 -2.89 -18.20
N ASP A 113 -3.87 -2.26 -17.54
CA ASP A 113 -4.24 -0.85 -17.64
C ASP A 113 -3.30 0.08 -16.85
N GLY A 114 -2.35 -0.48 -16.09
CA GLY A 114 -1.45 0.25 -15.23
C GLY A 114 -2.01 0.58 -13.85
N ALA A 115 -3.26 0.21 -13.56
CA ALA A 115 -3.87 0.46 -12.26
C ALA A 115 -3.43 -0.61 -11.25
N TRP A 116 -3.22 -0.21 -10.00
CA TRP A 116 -3.01 -1.14 -8.91
C TRP A 116 -4.34 -1.75 -8.45
N ALA A 117 -4.38 -3.06 -8.28
CA ALA A 117 -5.56 -3.77 -7.77
C ALA A 117 -5.15 -4.88 -6.79
N GLU A 118 -6.06 -5.21 -5.88
CA GLU A 118 -5.86 -6.34 -4.98
C GLU A 118 -5.77 -7.63 -5.80
N SER A 119 -4.66 -8.34 -5.67
CA SER A 119 -4.35 -9.58 -6.40
C SER A 119 -4.46 -10.82 -5.53
N GLY A 120 -4.49 -10.66 -4.20
CA GLY A 120 -4.64 -11.75 -3.26
C GLY A 120 -4.43 -11.34 -1.82
N ARG A 121 -4.55 -12.32 -0.92
CA ARG A 121 -4.37 -12.16 0.53
C ARG A 121 -3.49 -13.28 1.05
N LEU A 122 -2.58 -12.94 1.94
CA LEU A 122 -1.77 -13.90 2.67
C LEU A 122 -2.43 -14.14 4.03
N PRO A 123 -2.94 -15.35 4.29
CA PRO A 123 -3.46 -15.66 5.62
C PRO A 123 -2.33 -15.73 6.63
N LEU A 124 -2.61 -15.35 7.88
CA LEU A 124 -1.61 -15.40 8.95
C LEU A 124 -1.32 -16.85 9.39
N ARG A 125 -2.27 -17.76 9.14
CA ARG A 125 -2.13 -19.21 9.35
C ARG A 125 -2.26 -19.96 8.02
N ALA A 126 -1.26 -20.75 7.66
CA ALA A 126 -1.21 -21.48 6.39
C ALA A 126 -2.43 -22.40 6.15
N GLU A 127 -3.03 -22.92 7.22
CA GLU A 127 -4.22 -23.78 7.18
C GLU A 127 -5.47 -23.08 6.62
N ALA A 128 -5.54 -21.75 6.67
CA ALA A 128 -6.66 -20.99 6.12
C ALA A 128 -6.60 -20.83 4.59
N ALA A 129 -5.44 -21.06 3.96
CA ALA A 129 -5.30 -21.04 2.49
C ALA A 129 -5.83 -22.33 1.83
N ALA A 130 -6.03 -23.39 2.60
CA ALA A 130 -6.20 -24.76 2.11
C ALA A 130 -7.63 -25.30 2.15
N ALA A 131 -8.66 -24.43 2.25
CA ALA A 131 -10.05 -24.85 2.15
C ALA A 131 -10.61 -24.53 0.75
N PRO A 132 -10.41 -25.41 -0.27
CA PRO A 132 -11.26 -25.39 -1.45
C PRO A 132 -12.67 -25.85 -1.07
N GLU A 133 -13.66 -25.40 -1.83
CA GLU A 133 -15.09 -25.73 -1.71
C GLU A 133 -15.38 -27.25 -1.69
N GLU A 134 -15.21 -27.92 -0.56
CA GLU A 134 -15.72 -29.28 -0.35
C GLU A 134 -16.86 -29.31 0.68
N MET A 135 -17.65 -28.22 0.73
CA MET A 135 -18.84 -28.13 1.58
C MET A 135 -20.07 -27.69 0.80
N SER A 136 -20.23 -28.22 -0.42
CA SER A 136 -21.53 -28.29 -1.09
C SER A 136 -21.53 -29.44 -2.10
N MET A 137 -21.48 -30.67 -1.60
CA MET A 137 -22.08 -31.84 -2.26
C MET A 137 -22.01 -33.03 -1.30
N GLY A 138 -23.08 -33.23 -0.52
CA GLY A 138 -23.33 -34.51 0.12
C GLY A 138 -23.96 -34.46 1.50
N ARG A 139 -25.29 -34.34 1.58
CA ARG A 139 -26.10 -35.43 2.15
C ARG A 139 -27.61 -35.25 1.99
N VAL A 140 -28.18 -36.32 1.41
CA VAL A 140 -29.54 -36.89 1.48
C VAL A 140 -30.66 -36.07 0.83
#